data_AF-A0A932FVE0-F1
#
_entry.id   AF-A0A932FVE0-F1
#
_cell.length_a   1.000
_cell.length_b   1.000
_cell.length_c   1.000
_cell.angle_alpha   90.00
_cell.angle_beta   90.00
_cell.angle_gamma   90.00
#
_symmetry.space_group_name_H-M   'P 1'
#
loop_
_entity.id
_entity.type
_entity.pdbx_description
1 polymer ?
#
loop_
_entity_poly.entity_id
_entity_poly.type
_entity_poly.pdbx_seq_one_letter_code
_entity_poly.pdbx_strand_id
1 'polypeptide(L)' 'MVKRIEKNGKVLYLCELCGFAYTEKEWATRLHEWCSSHHSCNLEIIEHGVP' A
#
# COMPACT_ATOMS: atom_id res chain seq x y z
N MET A 1 5.49 -2.33 -7.79
CA MET A 1 4.09 -2.37 -8.23
C MET A 1 3.23 -2.67 -7.00
N VAL A 2 1.90 -2.77 -7.12
CA VAL A 2 1.04 -3.26 -6.02
C VAL A 2 0.76 -4.74 -6.17
N LYS A 3 0.92 -5.51 -5.09
CA LYS A 3 0.73 -6.95 -5.03
C LYS A 3 -0.51 -7.30 -4.21
N ARG A 4 -1.42 -8.09 -4.77
CA ARG A 4 -2.56 -8.65 -4.03
C ARG A 4 -2.07 -9.81 -3.15
N ILE A 5 -2.36 -9.75 -1.86
CA ILE A 5 -2.05 -10.79 -0.89
C ILE A 5 -3.32 -11.17 -0.11
N GLU A 6 -3.32 -12.35 0.49
CA GLU A 6 -4.36 -12.77 1.42
C GLU A 6 -3.75 -12.90 2.82
N LYS A 7 -4.29 -12.17 3.81
CA LYS A 7 -3.84 -12.19 5.20
C LYS A 7 -5.08 -12.36 6.08
N ASN A 8 -5.10 -13.38 6.95
CA ASN A 8 -6.21 -13.68 7.85
C ASN A 8 -7.58 -13.81 7.13
N GLY A 9 -7.60 -14.43 5.94
CA GLY A 9 -8.81 -14.59 5.14
C GLY A 9 -9.33 -13.30 4.50
N LYS A 10 -8.55 -12.21 4.54
CA LYS A 10 -8.86 -10.94 3.87
C LYS A 10 -7.88 -10.68 2.74
N VAL A 11 -8.41 -10.14 1.65
CA VAL A 11 -7.61 -9.67 0.53
C VAL A 11 -7.04 -8.30 0.88
N LEU A 12 -5.73 -8.15 0.79
CA LEU A 12 -5.02 -6.89 0.94
C LEU A 12 -4.17 -6.60 -0.30
N TYR A 13 -3.82 -5.34 -0.48
CA TYR A 13 -2.99 -4.82 -1.55
C TYR A 13 -1.73 -4.23 -0.94
N LEU A 14 -0.60 -4.90 -1.17
CA LEU A 14 0.72 -4.57 -0.65
C LEU A 14 1.47 -3.69 -1.64
N CYS A 15 2.01 -2.56 -1.18
CA CYS A 15 2.98 -1.79 -1.96
C CYS A 15 4.35 -2.50 -1.91
N GLU A 16 4.90 -2.87 -3.06
CA GLU A 16 6.18 -3.58 -3.13
C GLU A 16 7.41 -2.70 -2.82
N LEU A 17 7.24 -1.37 -2.76
CA LEU A 17 8.35 -0.45 -2.47
C LEU A 17 8.60 -0.29 -0.98
N CYS A 18 7.54 -0.25 -0.17
CA CYS A 18 7.63 0.01 1.26
C CYS A 18 7.05 -1.09 2.14
N GLY A 19 6.34 -2.06 1.56
CA GLY A 19 5.75 -3.19 2.30
C GLY A 19 4.46 -2.86 3.06
N PHE A 20 3.87 -1.67 2.86
CA PHE A 20 2.57 -1.34 3.46
C PHE A 20 1.42 -2.02 2.73
N ALA A 21 0.44 -2.52 3.49
CA ALA A 21 -0.74 -3.19 2.96
C ALA A 21 -2.01 -2.36 3.20
N TYR A 22 -2.95 -2.48 2.26
CA TYR A 22 -4.23 -1.78 2.28
C TYR A 22 -5.36 -2.74 1.96
N THR A 23 -6.55 -2.51 2.49
CA THR A 23 -7.76 -3.25 2.11
C THR A 23 -8.23 -2.90 0.70
N GLU A 24 -7.97 -1.66 0.27
CA GLU A 24 -8.38 -1.15 -1.03
C GLU A 24 -7.16 -0.99 -1.96
N LYS A 25 -7.34 -1.39 -3.22
CA LYS A 25 -6.28 -1.31 -4.23
C LYS A 25 -5.87 0.12 -4.53
N GLU A 26 -6.81 1.06 -4.48
CA GLU A 26 -6.56 2.47 -4.78
C GLU A 26 -5.55 3.08 -3.81
N TRP A 27 -5.69 2.83 -2.51
CA TRP A 27 -4.74 3.31 -1.51
C TRP A 27 -3.34 2.75 -1.71
N ALA A 28 -3.22 1.44 -1.94
CA ALA A 28 -1.94 0.82 -2.26
C ALA A 28 -1.31 1.42 -3.53
N THR A 29 -2.13 1.72 -4.54
CA THR A 29 -1.67 2.26 -5.83
C THR A 29 -1.18 3.69 -5.66
N ARG A 30 -1.96 4.55 -4.99
CA ARG A 30 -1.56 5.93 -4.67
C ARG A 30 -0.26 5.95 -3.85
N LEU A 31 -0.13 5.07 -2.86
CA LEU A 31 1.12 4.95 -2.10
C LEU A 31 2.27 4.54 -3.01
N HIS A 32 2.07 3.55 -3.88
CA HIS A 32 3.10 3.07 -4.78
C HIS A 32 3.60 4.17 -5.72
N GLU A 33 2.68 4.92 -6.33
CA GLU A 33 3.00 6.08 -7.18
C GLU A 33 3.77 7.14 -6.40
N TRP A 34 3.31 7.48 -5.19
CA TRP A 34 4.01 8.43 -4.32
C TRP A 34 5.42 7.95 -3.98
N CYS A 35 5.57 6.71 -3.50
CA CYS A 35 6.85 6.10 -3.17
C CYS A 35 7.80 6.07 -4.37
N SER A 36 7.28 5.79 -5.56
CA SER A 36 8.09 5.76 -6.78
C SER A 36 8.56 7.14 -7.22
N SER A 37 7.76 8.19 -7.00
CA SER A 37 8.15 9.57 -7.38
C SER A 37 9.00 10.27 -6.32
N HIS A 38 8.72 10.06 -5.04
CA HIS A 38 9.31 10.82 -3.93
C HIS A 38 10.34 10.02 -3.13
N HIS A 39 10.56 8.74 -3.44
CA HIS A 39 11.43 7.83 -2.69
C HIS A 39 11.15 7.80 -1.17
N SER A 40 9.92 8.13 -0.78
CA SER A 40 9.46 8.24 0.59
C SER A 40 7.99 7.83 0.65
N CYS A 41 7.50 7.43 1.82
CA CYS A 41 6.08 7.12 1.99
C CYS A 41 5.30 8.38 2.38
N ASN A 42 4.09 8.54 1.83
CA ASN A 42 3.18 9.60 2.26
C ASN A 42 2.46 9.17 3.55
N LEU A 43 2.60 9.96 4.61
CA LEU A 43 1.99 9.68 5.91
C LEU A 43 0.45 9.71 5.86
N GLU A 44 -0.14 10.64 5.12
CA GLU A 44 -1.60 10.73 4.95
C GLU A 44 -2.16 9.46 4.29
N ILE A 45 -1.40 8.85 3.36
CA ILE A 45 -1.80 7.59 2.73
C ILE A 45 -1.63 6.43 3.72
N ILE A 46 -0.53 6.42 4.49
CA ILE A 46 -0.26 5.38 5.50
C ILE A 46 -1.35 5.32 6.57
N GLU A 47 -1.99 6.43 6.93
CA GLU A 47 -3.09 6.45 7.90
C GLU A 47 -4.30 5.61 7.47
N HIS A 48 -4.47 5.36 6.18
CA HIS A 48 -5.49 4.46 5.64
C HIS A 48 -5.03 2.99 5.52
N GLY A 49 -3.77 2.72 5.88
CA GLY A 49 -3.16 1.40 5.82
C GLY A 49 -3.58 0.49 6.97
N VAL A 50 -3.40 -0.81 6.76
CA VAL A 50 -3.54 -1.81 7.83
C VAL A 50 -2.16 -2.28 8.29
N PRO A 51 -1.95 -2.48 9.61
CA PRO A 51 -0.72 -3.07 10.15
C PRO A 51 -0.50 -4.56 9.77
#